data_AF-A0A0D0F2K9-F1
#
_entry.id   AF-A0A0D0F2K9-F1
#
_cell.length_a   1.000
_cell.length_b   1.000
_cell.length_c   1.000
_cell.angle_alpha   90.00
_cell.angle_beta   90.00
_cell.angle_gamma   90.00
#
_symmetry.space_group_name_H-M   'P 1'
#
loop_
_entity.id
_entity.type
_entity.pdbx_description
1 polymer ?
#
loop_
_entity_poly.entity_id
_entity_poly.type
_entity_poly.pdbx_seq_one_letter_code
_entity_poly.pdbx_strand_id
1 'polypeptide(L)'
;MKCFFIFLFLSIFNCYGQQVSEINKILRIPNALEFEKEIRIYKDYSTSETIKILRMYDEGKDNWIVQIFWYSKSFNSVTKIDQIQFPKENLGKLIAKDANLIWLNLLLTNIEFLPSMESIEYKLNTPYIDLEKGEQIIARRKTSIIDGNGYQVYIRNGKIKNNFSFNNAESYLKHFPKVDELVSYNELLSILKKEFNL
;
A
#
# COMPACT_ATOMS: atom_id res chain seq x y z
N MET A 1 12.09 -28.21 41.48
CA MET A 1 12.86 -27.47 40.45
C MET A 1 12.04 -27.50 39.17
N LYS A 2 11.11 -26.54 38.99
CA LYS A 2 11.17 -25.47 37.96
C LYS A 2 11.62 -25.99 36.58
N CYS A 3 10.75 -26.74 35.91
CA CYS A 3 10.90 -27.00 34.48
C CYS A 3 10.30 -25.83 33.68
N PHE A 4 11.22 -25.00 33.20
CA PHE A 4 11.21 -24.21 31.97
C PHE A 4 9.88 -23.69 31.42
N PHE A 5 9.74 -22.36 31.57
CA PHE A 5 9.01 -21.46 30.69
C PHE A 5 9.11 -21.87 29.21
N ILE A 6 8.06 -22.48 28.68
CA ILE A 6 7.81 -22.60 27.24
C ILE A 6 6.42 -22.01 27.04
N PHE A 7 6.35 -20.79 26.52
CA PHE A 7 5.27 -20.15 25.75
C PHE A 7 5.47 -18.63 25.79
N LEU A 8 6.54 -18.15 25.15
CA LEU A 8 6.67 -16.73 24.80
C LEU A 8 7.15 -16.61 23.36
N PHE A 9 6.42 -17.26 22.46
CA PHE A 9 6.59 -17.14 21.02
C PHE A 9 5.18 -17.01 20.46
N LEU A 10 4.71 -15.78 20.17
CA LEU A 10 3.67 -15.48 19.16
C LEU A 10 3.17 -14.01 19.14
N SER A 11 3.57 -13.11 20.05
CA SER A 11 2.89 -11.80 20.16
C SER A 11 3.56 -10.60 19.47
N ILE A 12 4.54 -10.75 18.59
CA ILE A 12 5.27 -9.58 18.02
C ILE A 12 5.01 -9.26 16.55
N PHE A 13 4.25 -10.07 15.81
CA PHE A 13 3.97 -9.79 14.39
C PHE A 13 2.49 -9.54 14.17
N ASN A 14 1.97 -8.32 14.44
CA ASN A 14 0.67 -7.85 13.90
C ASN A 14 0.33 -6.37 14.18
N CYS A 15 1.27 -5.50 14.59
CA CYS A 15 0.92 -4.13 14.98
C CYS A 15 0.22 -3.32 13.86
N TYR A 16 0.58 -3.55 12.59
CA TYR A 16 -0.07 -2.90 11.45
C TYR A 16 -1.44 -3.49 11.08
N GLY A 17 -1.68 -4.78 11.35
CA GLY A 17 -2.94 -5.45 11.01
C GLY A 17 -4.12 -5.05 11.90
N GLN A 18 -3.85 -4.59 13.13
CA GLN A 18 -4.89 -4.25 14.10
C GLN A 18 -5.72 -3.04 13.65
N GLN A 19 -5.07 -1.93 13.30
CA GLN A 19 -5.76 -0.71 12.88
C GLN A 19 -6.47 -0.89 11.52
N VAL A 20 -5.90 -1.62 10.55
CA VAL A 20 -6.62 -1.98 9.30
C VAL A 20 -7.87 -2.79 9.60
N SER A 21 -7.79 -3.74 10.54
CA SER A 21 -8.94 -4.57 10.94
C SER A 21 -10.08 -3.75 11.56
N GLU A 22 -9.75 -2.75 12.38
CA GLU A 22 -10.74 -1.85 12.96
C GLU A 22 -11.45 -1.00 11.91
N ILE A 23 -10.67 -0.43 10.98
CA ILE A 23 -11.21 0.34 9.85
C ILE A 23 -12.13 -0.55 9.00
N ASN A 24 -11.68 -1.76 8.65
CA ASN A 24 -12.47 -2.71 7.86
C ASN A 24 -13.80 -3.06 8.52
N LYS A 25 -13.81 -3.24 9.85
CA LYS A 25 -15.02 -3.48 10.63
C LYS A 25 -16.01 -2.31 10.49
N ILE A 26 -15.53 -1.07 10.55
CA ILE A 26 -16.35 0.14 10.38
C ILE A 26 -16.89 0.24 8.95
N LEU A 27 -16.05 -0.04 7.97
CA LEU A 27 -16.42 -0.11 6.54
C LEU A 27 -17.34 -1.29 6.21
N ARG A 28 -17.53 -2.23 7.14
CA ARG A 28 -18.25 -3.49 6.94
C ARG A 28 -17.67 -4.32 5.78
N ILE A 29 -16.35 -4.27 5.59
CA ILE A 29 -15.64 -5.13 4.65
C ILE A 29 -14.82 -6.18 5.42
N PRO A 30 -14.70 -7.41 4.90
CA PRO A 30 -13.92 -8.45 5.60
C PRO A 30 -12.42 -8.16 5.60
N ASN A 31 -11.69 -8.65 6.59
CA ASN A 31 -10.23 -8.47 6.64
C ASN A 31 -9.48 -9.22 5.55
N ALA A 32 -10.02 -10.35 5.11
CA ALA A 32 -9.47 -11.10 3.99
C ALA A 32 -9.88 -10.46 2.66
N LEU A 33 -9.02 -10.63 1.65
CA LEU A 33 -9.38 -10.37 0.25
C LEU A 33 -10.26 -11.50 -0.25
N GLU A 34 -11.51 -11.18 -0.56
CA GLU A 34 -12.59 -12.13 -0.85
C GLU A 34 -12.54 -12.57 -2.31
N PHE A 35 -12.28 -11.63 -3.22
CA PHE A 35 -12.31 -11.87 -4.66
C PHE A 35 -10.96 -12.35 -5.18
N GLU A 36 -10.98 -13.12 -6.28
CA GLU A 36 -9.74 -13.60 -6.90
C GLU A 36 -8.87 -12.47 -7.44
N LYS A 37 -9.48 -11.40 -7.93
CA LYS A 37 -8.79 -10.15 -8.27
C LYS A 37 -9.31 -9.06 -7.36
N GLU A 38 -8.51 -8.66 -6.39
CA GLU A 38 -8.86 -7.60 -5.45
C GLU A 38 -7.61 -6.83 -5.04
N ILE A 39 -7.72 -5.51 -5.01
CA ILE A 39 -6.72 -4.62 -4.43
C ILE A 39 -7.40 -3.66 -3.45
N ARG A 40 -6.74 -3.43 -2.32
CA ARG A 40 -7.09 -2.42 -1.33
C ARG A 40 -5.90 -1.54 -1.03
N ILE A 41 -6.11 -0.24 -1.07
CA ILE A 41 -5.07 0.77 -0.85
C ILE A 41 -5.57 1.75 0.19
N TYR A 42 -4.89 1.81 1.32
CA TYR A 42 -5.14 2.73 2.41
C TYR A 42 -4.10 3.84 2.32
N LYS A 43 -4.50 4.98 1.75
CA LYS A 43 -3.67 6.18 1.62
C LYS A 43 -3.75 7.02 2.89
N ASP A 44 -2.61 7.60 3.24
CA ASP A 44 -2.33 8.42 4.43
C ASP A 44 -2.62 7.69 5.75
N TYR A 45 -2.49 6.36 5.70
CA TYR A 45 -2.76 5.45 6.79
C TYR A 45 -2.03 5.85 8.09
N SER A 46 -0.76 6.26 7.98
CA SER A 46 0.08 6.61 9.13
C SER A 46 0.12 8.10 9.48
N THR A 47 -0.22 9.00 8.55
CA THR A 47 0.16 10.42 8.66
C THR A 47 -1.01 11.40 8.73
N SER A 48 -2.21 11.04 8.24
CA SER A 48 -3.36 11.97 8.15
C SER A 48 -4.51 11.59 9.09
N GLU A 49 -5.30 12.59 9.50
CA GLU A 49 -6.60 12.44 10.17
C GLU A 49 -7.67 11.80 9.28
N THR A 50 -7.55 11.99 7.96
CA THR A 50 -8.43 11.36 6.98
C THR A 50 -7.65 10.33 6.18
N ILE A 51 -8.11 9.09 6.22
CA ILE A 51 -7.59 7.99 5.41
C ILE A 51 -8.49 7.86 4.17
N LYS A 52 -7.89 7.83 2.98
CA LYS A 52 -8.60 7.49 1.75
C LYS A 52 -8.35 6.03 1.43
N ILE A 53 -9.41 5.28 1.15
CA ILE A 53 -9.34 3.83 0.98
C ILE A 53 -9.93 3.51 -0.38
N LEU A 54 -9.09 3.02 -1.29
CA LEU A 54 -9.52 2.48 -2.57
C LEU A 54 -9.69 0.96 -2.40
N ARG A 55 -10.82 0.43 -2.85
CA ARG A 55 -11.05 -1.01 -3.03
C ARG A 55 -11.47 -1.24 -4.47
N MET A 56 -10.73 -2.04 -5.22
CA MET A 56 -11.07 -2.43 -6.59
C MET A 56 -11.07 -3.95 -6.68
N TYR A 57 -12.13 -4.53 -7.24
CA TYR A 57 -12.29 -5.98 -7.35
C TYR A 57 -13.15 -6.38 -8.54
N ASP A 58 -12.93 -7.60 -9.01
CA ASP A 58 -13.74 -8.28 -10.02
C ASP A 58 -14.73 -9.21 -9.31
N GLU A 59 -16.04 -8.96 -9.45
CA GLU A 59 -17.09 -9.87 -8.94
C GLU A 59 -17.24 -11.14 -9.78
N GLY A 60 -16.42 -11.28 -10.82
CA GLY A 60 -16.39 -12.40 -11.75
C GLY A 60 -16.96 -12.01 -13.10
N LYS A 61 -16.50 -12.68 -14.16
CA LYS A 61 -16.85 -12.41 -15.55
C LYS A 61 -16.56 -10.95 -15.97
N ASP A 62 -15.45 -10.39 -15.49
CA ASP A 62 -14.98 -9.03 -15.75
C ASP A 62 -15.98 -7.93 -15.29
N ASN A 63 -16.69 -8.21 -14.20
CA ASN A 63 -17.67 -7.30 -13.62
C ASN A 63 -17.00 -6.54 -12.47
N TRP A 64 -16.33 -5.44 -12.83
CA TRP A 64 -15.46 -4.71 -11.90
C TRP A 64 -16.23 -3.68 -11.07
N ILE A 65 -15.91 -3.65 -9.77
CA ILE A 65 -16.37 -2.63 -8.84
C ILE A 65 -15.18 -1.92 -8.22
N VAL A 66 -15.26 -0.60 -8.19
CA VAL A 66 -14.33 0.28 -7.48
C VAL A 66 -15.08 1.07 -6.44
N GLN A 67 -14.63 1.04 -5.20
CA GLN A 67 -15.15 1.81 -4.09
C GLN A 67 -14.03 2.69 -3.52
N ILE A 68 -14.35 3.96 -3.26
CA ILE A 68 -13.45 4.90 -2.59
C ILE A 68 -14.14 5.36 -1.31
N PHE A 69 -13.51 5.12 -0.17
CA PHE A 69 -13.99 5.53 1.14
C PHE A 69 -13.11 6.64 1.71
N TRP A 70 -13.75 7.61 2.37
CA TRP A 70 -13.06 8.58 3.20
C TRP A 70 -13.37 8.24 4.65
N TYR A 71 -12.33 7.86 5.39
CA TYR A 71 -12.42 7.48 6.79
C TYR A 71 -11.79 8.56 7.65
N SER A 72 -12.51 9.04 8.66
CA SER A 72 -11.98 9.96 9.67
C SER A 72 -11.51 9.20 10.89
N LYS A 73 -10.24 9.37 11.27
CA LYS A 73 -9.66 8.82 12.51
C LYS A 73 -10.29 9.46 13.74
N SER A 74 -10.47 10.78 13.73
CA SER A 74 -11.05 11.52 14.87
C SER A 74 -12.49 11.10 15.19
N PHE A 75 -13.31 10.84 14.16
CA PHE A 75 -14.71 10.44 14.34
C PHE A 75 -14.93 8.93 14.30
N ASN A 76 -13.89 8.14 14.02
CA ASN A 76 -13.97 6.69 13.77
C ASN A 76 -15.14 6.32 12.84
N SER A 77 -15.30 7.06 11.75
CA SER A 77 -16.46 6.94 10.87
C SER A 77 -16.13 7.22 9.41
N VAL A 78 -16.98 6.68 8.53
CA VAL A 78 -16.91 6.93 7.09
C VAL A 78 -17.65 8.23 6.79
N THR A 79 -16.92 9.20 6.23
CA THR A 79 -17.46 10.52 5.92
C THR A 79 -17.98 10.60 4.49
N LYS A 80 -17.47 9.76 3.58
CA LYS A 80 -17.90 9.70 2.18
C LYS A 80 -17.64 8.31 1.58
N ILE A 81 -18.50 7.89 0.67
CA ILE A 81 -18.35 6.69 -0.15
C ILE A 81 -18.66 7.05 -1.61
N ASP A 82 -17.71 6.80 -2.50
CA ASP A 82 -17.94 6.84 -3.95
C ASP A 82 -17.84 5.41 -4.49
N GLN A 83 -18.75 5.01 -5.36
CA GLN A 83 -18.72 3.70 -6.03
C GLN A 83 -18.79 3.89 -7.55
N ILE A 84 -17.96 3.13 -8.25
CA ILE A 84 -17.88 3.07 -9.71
C ILE A 84 -18.05 1.61 -10.09
N GLN A 85 -19.07 1.32 -10.89
CA GLN A 85 -19.26 -0.01 -11.48
C GLN A 85 -18.90 0.03 -12.96
N PHE A 86 -18.29 -1.06 -13.44
CA PHE A 86 -17.91 -1.23 -14.84
C PHE A 86 -18.67 -2.40 -15.47
N PRO A 87 -18.94 -2.35 -16.78
CA PRO A 87 -18.67 -1.22 -17.68
C PRO A 87 -19.56 -0.01 -17.33
N LYS A 88 -19.01 1.21 -17.40
CA LYS A 88 -19.84 2.42 -17.26
C LYS A 88 -20.88 2.37 -18.38
N GLU A 89 -22.16 2.55 -18.04
CA GLU A 89 -23.20 2.68 -19.06
C GLU A 89 -22.74 3.74 -20.08
N ASN A 90 -22.73 3.37 -21.36
CA ASN A 90 -22.30 4.23 -22.47
C ASN A 90 -23.28 5.42 -22.61
N LEU A 91 -23.15 6.41 -21.74
CA LEU A 91 -23.78 7.72 -21.90
C LEU A 91 -22.96 8.51 -22.92
N GLY A 92 -23.19 8.22 -24.21
CA GLY A 92 -22.84 9.07 -25.35
C GLY A 92 -21.37 9.52 -25.45
N LYS A 93 -20.62 8.96 -26.41
CA LYS A 93 -19.27 9.37 -26.84
C LYS A 93 -18.13 9.27 -25.81
N LEU A 94 -18.39 8.98 -24.55
CA LEU A 94 -17.35 8.74 -23.55
C LEU A 94 -17.13 7.24 -23.38
N ILE A 95 -15.98 6.75 -23.84
CA ILE A 95 -15.51 5.37 -23.66
C ILE A 95 -15.45 5.09 -22.16
N ALA A 96 -16.17 4.08 -21.68
CA ALA A 96 -15.97 3.53 -20.35
C ALA A 96 -14.48 3.18 -20.20
N LYS A 97 -13.76 3.80 -19.25
CA LYS A 97 -12.38 3.38 -18.93
C LYS A 97 -12.42 1.88 -18.63
N ASP A 98 -11.61 1.10 -19.33
CA ASP A 98 -11.58 -0.36 -19.17
C ASP A 98 -10.95 -0.71 -17.81
N ALA A 99 -11.76 -1.23 -16.88
CA ALA A 99 -11.28 -1.62 -15.56
C ALA A 99 -10.29 -2.78 -15.62
N ASN A 100 -10.43 -3.68 -16.58
CA ASN A 100 -9.45 -4.73 -16.80
C ASN A 100 -8.12 -4.14 -17.27
N LEU A 101 -8.14 -3.12 -18.13
CA LEU A 101 -6.92 -2.40 -18.51
C LEU A 101 -6.26 -1.71 -17.32
N ILE A 102 -7.04 -1.06 -16.44
CA ILE A 102 -6.50 -0.47 -15.20
C ILE A 102 -5.85 -1.56 -14.33
N TRP A 103 -6.53 -2.69 -14.15
CA TRP A 103 -5.99 -3.83 -13.40
C TRP A 103 -4.67 -4.34 -13.99
N LEU A 104 -4.61 -4.56 -15.31
CA LEU A 104 -3.39 -5.00 -15.99
C LEU A 104 -2.26 -3.98 -15.82
N ASN A 105 -2.54 -2.69 -15.92
CA ASN A 105 -1.55 -1.64 -15.66
C ASN A 105 -1.03 -1.69 -14.22
N LEU A 106 -1.88 -1.98 -13.23
CA LEU A 106 -1.43 -2.18 -11.84
C LEU A 106 -0.48 -3.37 -11.75
N LEU A 107 -0.80 -4.49 -12.41
CA LEU A 107 0.04 -5.69 -12.40
C LEU A 107 1.42 -5.46 -13.05
N LEU A 108 1.50 -4.61 -14.10
CA LEU A 108 2.76 -4.25 -14.74
C LEU A 108 3.76 -3.58 -13.77
N THR A 109 3.30 -3.01 -12.66
CA THR A 109 4.18 -2.43 -11.62
C THR A 109 4.80 -3.50 -10.69
N ASN A 110 4.60 -4.79 -10.97
CA ASN A 110 5.02 -5.92 -10.13
C ASN A 110 4.46 -5.87 -8.70
N ILE A 111 3.33 -5.20 -8.50
CA ILE A 111 2.66 -5.01 -7.21
C ILE A 111 2.45 -6.31 -6.41
N GLU A 112 2.29 -7.44 -7.11
CA GLU A 112 2.17 -8.78 -6.54
C GLU A 112 3.42 -9.27 -5.80
N PHE A 113 4.58 -8.65 -6.04
CA PHE A 113 5.87 -9.05 -5.51
C PHE A 113 6.62 -7.91 -4.80
N LEU A 114 6.03 -6.71 -4.76
CA LEU A 114 6.67 -5.56 -4.15
C LEU A 114 6.87 -5.77 -2.64
N PRO A 115 8.10 -5.58 -2.11
CA PRO A 115 8.40 -5.76 -0.70
C PRO A 115 8.19 -4.46 0.08
N SER A 116 7.67 -4.56 1.31
CA SER A 116 7.56 -3.39 2.21
C SER A 116 8.85 -2.57 2.29
N MET A 117 8.69 -1.25 2.46
CA MET A 117 9.81 -0.32 2.54
C MET A 117 10.89 -0.72 3.55
N GLU A 118 10.48 -1.27 4.69
CA GLU A 118 11.37 -1.79 5.73
C GLU A 118 12.34 -2.85 5.17
N SER A 119 11.85 -3.75 4.31
CA SER A 119 12.65 -4.82 3.71
C SER A 119 13.72 -4.30 2.74
N ILE A 120 13.56 -3.08 2.23
CA ILE A 120 14.53 -2.45 1.32
C ILE A 120 15.28 -1.29 1.98
N GLU A 121 15.14 -1.08 3.29
CA GLU A 121 15.77 0.03 4.00
C GLU A 121 17.29 0.07 3.79
N TYR A 122 17.93 -1.10 3.64
CA TYR A 122 19.36 -1.19 3.34
C TYR A 122 19.77 -0.50 2.03
N LYS A 123 18.86 -0.40 1.04
CA LYS A 123 19.06 0.33 -0.22
C LYS A 123 18.82 1.83 -0.08
N LEU A 124 18.17 2.28 1.00
CA LEU A 124 17.80 3.68 1.26
C LEU A 124 18.81 4.40 2.15
N ASN A 125 20.05 3.91 2.17
CA ASN A 125 21.15 4.45 2.96
C ASN A 125 22.37 4.68 2.08
N THR A 126 23.10 5.76 2.34
CA THR A 126 24.37 6.01 1.64
C THR A 126 25.52 5.52 2.53
N PRO A 127 26.23 4.44 2.15
CA PRO A 127 27.40 3.99 2.90
C PRO A 127 28.57 4.95 2.69
N TYR A 128 29.38 5.17 3.73
CA TYR A 128 30.63 5.93 3.66
C TYR A 128 31.65 5.35 4.63
N ILE A 129 32.94 5.63 4.40
CA ILE A 129 34.01 5.26 5.33
C ILE A 129 34.15 6.41 6.33
N ASP A 130 33.92 6.11 7.61
CA ASP A 130 34.15 7.04 8.71
C ASP A 130 35.64 6.97 9.12
N LEU A 131 36.32 8.09 9.02
CA LEU A 131 37.75 8.24 9.34
C LEU A 131 37.96 8.94 10.69
N GLU A 132 36.91 9.44 11.35
CA GLU A 132 37.02 10.29 12.53
C GLU A 132 37.23 9.50 13.83
N LYS A 133 36.92 8.19 13.84
CA LYS A 133 36.94 7.35 15.05
C LYS A 133 38.25 6.59 15.30
N GLY A 134 39.33 6.94 14.60
CA GLY A 134 40.63 6.28 14.76
C GLY A 134 40.73 4.86 14.16
N GLU A 135 39.60 4.28 13.75
CA GLU A 135 39.50 3.04 12.97
C GLU A 135 38.65 3.28 11.73
N GLN A 136 39.04 2.68 10.60
CA GLN A 136 38.25 2.76 9.35
C GLN A 136 37.03 1.85 9.46
N ILE A 137 35.87 2.44 9.71
CA ILE A 137 34.59 1.71 9.80
C ILE A 137 33.63 2.13 8.68
N ILE A 138 32.78 1.20 8.26
CA ILE A 138 31.67 1.53 7.34
C ILE A 138 30.54 2.13 8.17
N ALA A 139 30.23 3.38 7.91
CA ALA A 139 29.07 4.07 8.44
C ALA A 139 27.98 4.21 7.36
N ARG A 140 26.74 4.49 7.79
CA ARG A 140 25.59 4.67 6.89
C ARG A 140 24.88 5.96 7.23
N ARG A 141 24.71 6.83 6.24
CA ARG A 141 23.87 8.02 6.37
C ARG A 141 22.42 7.65 6.03
N LYS A 142 21.54 7.85 7.00
CA LYS A 142 20.08 7.73 6.85
C LYS A 142 19.51 9.06 6.38
N THR A 143 18.74 9.04 5.30
CA THR A 143 17.87 10.15 4.93
C THR A 143 16.52 9.90 5.58
N SER A 144 16.08 10.78 6.48
CA SER A 144 14.73 10.72 7.05
C SER A 144 13.85 11.76 6.37
N ILE A 145 12.79 11.31 5.72
CA ILE A 145 11.76 12.19 5.15
C ILE A 145 10.56 12.13 6.08
N ILE A 146 10.28 13.27 6.73
CA ILE A 146 9.27 13.39 7.78
C ILE A 146 7.88 13.64 7.16
N ASP A 147 7.83 14.46 6.11
CA ASP A 147 6.57 14.87 5.48
C ASP A 147 6.25 14.07 4.21
N GLY A 148 5.01 13.60 4.12
CA GLY A 148 4.41 13.06 2.90
C GLY A 148 3.34 11.99 3.16
N ASN A 149 3.04 11.24 2.10
CA ASN A 149 1.93 10.29 2.08
C ASN A 149 2.43 8.87 2.36
N GLY A 150 1.70 8.16 3.22
CA GLY A 150 1.90 6.75 3.51
C GLY A 150 0.86 5.89 2.81
N TYR A 151 1.24 4.71 2.33
CA TYR A 151 0.34 3.76 1.69
C TYR A 151 0.50 2.39 2.34
N GLN A 152 -0.63 1.78 2.68
CA GLN A 152 -0.71 0.36 2.98
C GLN A 152 -1.52 -0.31 1.87
N VAL A 153 -0.94 -1.34 1.24
CA VAL A 153 -1.53 -2.01 0.09
C VAL A 153 -1.72 -3.49 0.39
N TYR A 154 -2.86 -4.02 -0.05
CA TYR A 154 -3.18 -5.43 -0.06
C TYR A 154 -3.65 -5.80 -1.45
N ILE A 155 -3.10 -6.86 -2.04
CA ILE A 155 -3.49 -7.34 -3.35
C ILE A 155 -3.64 -8.86 -3.37
N ARG A 156 -4.62 -9.32 -4.14
CA ARG A 156 -4.82 -10.70 -4.53
C ARG A 156 -5.05 -10.77 -6.04
N ASN A 157 -4.37 -11.71 -6.68
CA ASN A 157 -4.53 -12.05 -8.08
C ASN A 157 -4.48 -13.58 -8.22
N GLY A 158 -5.66 -14.19 -8.31
CA GLY A 158 -5.86 -15.63 -8.20
C GLY A 158 -5.30 -16.19 -6.89
N LYS A 159 -4.22 -16.96 -7.02
CA LYS A 159 -3.51 -17.60 -5.90
C LYS A 159 -2.45 -16.70 -5.26
N ILE A 160 -1.98 -15.68 -5.96
CA ILE A 160 -0.95 -14.77 -5.46
C ILE A 160 -1.60 -13.77 -4.53
N LYS A 161 -1.00 -13.57 -3.36
CA LYS A 161 -1.41 -12.57 -2.37
C LYS A 161 -0.18 -11.83 -1.90
N ASN A 162 -0.26 -10.52 -1.82
CA ASN A 162 0.80 -9.69 -1.29
C ASN A 162 0.24 -8.57 -0.43
N ASN A 163 1.03 -8.11 0.53
CA ASN A 163 0.77 -6.90 1.28
C ASN A 163 2.09 -6.20 1.55
N PHE A 164 2.08 -4.88 1.43
CA PHE A 164 3.26 -4.08 1.66
C PHE A 164 2.86 -2.67 2.10
N SER A 165 3.82 -1.97 2.68
CA SER A 165 3.66 -0.57 3.07
C SER A 165 4.81 0.28 2.56
N PHE A 166 4.49 1.53 2.23
CA PHE A 166 5.48 2.50 1.80
C PHE A 166 5.13 3.89 2.31
N ASN A 167 6.15 4.60 2.80
CA ASN A 167 6.02 5.99 3.22
C ASN A 167 6.90 6.87 2.35
N ASN A 168 6.35 7.98 1.86
CA ASN A 168 7.10 9.03 1.18
C ASN A 168 7.86 8.54 -0.08
N ALA A 169 7.30 7.57 -0.81
CA ALA A 169 7.93 6.92 -1.97
C ALA A 169 8.45 7.92 -3.03
N GLU A 170 7.67 8.97 -3.34
CA GLU A 170 8.04 10.02 -4.28
C GLU A 170 9.30 10.79 -3.85
N SER A 171 9.40 11.11 -2.57
CA SER A 171 10.54 11.82 -2.00
C SER A 171 11.78 10.91 -1.96
N TYR A 172 11.62 9.65 -1.56
CA TYR A 172 12.73 8.69 -1.56
C TYR A 172 13.26 8.44 -2.98
N LEU A 173 12.41 8.39 -4.01
CA LEU A 173 12.84 8.18 -5.40
C LEU A 173 13.77 9.30 -5.89
N LYS A 174 13.56 10.56 -5.45
CA LYS A 174 14.45 11.69 -5.79
C LYS A 174 15.87 11.48 -5.26
N HIS A 175 16.01 10.84 -4.09
CA HIS A 175 17.32 10.58 -3.46
C HIS A 175 17.93 9.26 -3.94
N PHE A 176 17.11 8.26 -4.25
CA PHE A 176 17.54 6.91 -4.61
C PHE A 176 16.91 6.45 -5.94
N PRO A 177 17.19 7.14 -7.07
CA PRO A 177 16.51 6.90 -8.34
C PRO A 177 16.79 5.55 -8.99
N LYS A 178 17.79 4.81 -8.49
CA LYS A 178 18.21 3.49 -8.99
C LYS A 178 17.62 2.32 -8.18
N VAL A 179 16.76 2.60 -7.20
CA VAL A 179 16.11 1.53 -6.42
C VAL A 179 14.84 1.13 -7.15
N ASP A 180 14.87 -0.04 -7.78
CA ASP A 180 13.80 -0.53 -8.64
C ASP A 180 12.44 -0.61 -7.94
N GLU A 181 12.43 -0.95 -6.64
CA GLU A 181 11.21 -0.95 -5.84
C GLU A 181 10.60 0.45 -5.73
N LEU A 182 11.42 1.50 -5.53
CA LEU A 182 10.94 2.88 -5.51
C LEU A 182 10.35 3.29 -6.86
N VAL A 183 10.97 2.89 -7.96
CA VAL A 183 10.45 3.16 -9.31
C VAL A 183 9.08 2.53 -9.46
N SER A 184 8.97 1.23 -9.19
CA SER A 184 7.73 0.46 -9.28
C SER A 184 6.62 1.02 -8.39
N TYR A 185 6.95 1.42 -7.15
CA TYR A 185 6.00 2.08 -6.27
C TYR A 185 5.50 3.42 -6.81
N ASN A 186 6.37 4.23 -7.40
CA ASN A 186 5.97 5.51 -7.97
C ASN A 186 5.12 5.36 -9.24
N GLU A 187 5.36 4.31 -10.02
CA GLU A 187 4.49 3.95 -11.15
C GLU A 187 3.08 3.56 -10.68
N LEU A 188 2.98 2.76 -9.62
CA LEU A 188 1.71 2.46 -8.96
C LEU A 188 0.99 3.75 -8.55
N LEU A 189 1.67 4.66 -7.84
CA LEU A 189 1.08 5.95 -7.43
C LEU A 189 0.63 6.79 -8.62
N SER A 190 1.39 6.76 -9.71
CA SER A 190 1.04 7.47 -10.95
C SER A 190 -0.25 6.92 -11.58
N ILE A 191 -0.46 5.60 -11.55
CA ILE A 191 -1.72 4.97 -11.99
C ILE A 191 -2.88 5.41 -11.08
N LEU A 192 -2.71 5.37 -9.76
CA LEU A 192 -3.76 5.75 -8.82
C LEU A 192 -4.19 7.21 -9.00
N LYS A 193 -3.22 8.10 -9.18
CA LYS A 193 -3.46 9.51 -9.45
C LYS A 193 -4.16 9.72 -10.78
N LYS A 194 -3.73 9.05 -11.84
CA LYS A 194 -4.29 9.19 -13.19
C LYS A 194 -5.72 8.62 -13.30
N GLU A 195 -5.96 7.48 -12.67
CA GLU A 195 -7.20 6.74 -12.86
C GLU A 195 -8.28 7.10 -11.84
N PHE A 196 -7.89 7.43 -10.60
CA PHE A 196 -8.80 7.66 -9.48
C PHE A 196 -8.65 9.03 -8.82
N ASN A 197 -7.69 9.87 -9.26
CA ASN A 197 -7.37 11.16 -8.64
C ASN A 197 -7.01 11.02 -7.14
N LEU A 198 -6.32 9.92 -6.80
CA LEU A 198 -5.85 9.59 -5.46
C LEU A 198 -4.37 9.94 -5.27
#